data_AF-A0A0H5R6P5-F1
#
_entry.id   AF-A0A0H5R6P5-F1
#
_cell.length_a   1.000
_cell.length_b   1.000
_cell.length_c   1.000
_cell.angle_alpha   90.00
_cell.angle_beta   90.00
_cell.angle_gamma   90.00
#
_symmetry.space_group_name_H-M   'P 1'
#
loop_
_entity.id
_entity.type
_entity.pdbx_description
1 polymer ?
#
loop_
_entity_poly.entity_id
_entity_poly.type
_entity_poly.pdbx_seq_one_letter_code
_entity_poly.pdbx_strand_id
1 'polypeptide(L)'
;ILGADFAVLFGQLFPLISKYYSKNRSLSERTSTIGCMGEIISGMKGGVTPFTEEVFKLISQGFSDEDPEVRSNAAFAMGVLIENSDMDISGHYLTILTALRPYFVVAEGAPHAQFNAKDNATGCVARMLLKNS
;
A
#
# COMPACT_ATOMS: atom_id res chain seq x y z
N ILE A 1 -19.23 -7.48 9.08
CA ILE A 1 -18.21 -6.79 8.27
C ILE A 1 -18.88 -6.40 6.96
N LEU A 2 -18.83 -5.14 6.54
CA LEU A 2 -19.53 -4.65 5.34
C LEU A 2 -18.94 -5.19 4.02
N GLY A 3 -17.67 -5.58 3.99
CA GLY A 3 -17.07 -6.23 2.82
C GLY A 3 -17.16 -5.35 1.57
N ALA A 4 -17.59 -5.95 0.45
CA ALA A 4 -17.79 -5.24 -0.81
C ALA A 4 -18.83 -4.10 -0.72
N ASP A 5 -19.81 -4.18 0.17
CA ASP A 5 -20.83 -3.12 0.35
C ASP A 5 -20.23 -1.83 0.91
N PHE A 6 -19.03 -1.88 1.49
CA PHE A 6 -18.30 -0.69 1.92
C PHE A 6 -17.80 0.16 0.74
N ALA A 7 -17.74 -0.37 -0.48
CA ALA A 7 -17.23 0.34 -1.66
C ALA A 7 -17.94 1.68 -1.92
N VAL A 8 -19.26 1.74 -1.71
CA VAL A 8 -20.04 2.98 -1.89
C VAL A 8 -19.57 4.06 -0.91
N LEU A 9 -19.39 3.70 0.35
CA LEU A 9 -18.91 4.61 1.38
C LEU A 9 -17.42 4.96 1.16
N PHE A 10 -16.62 3.99 0.73
CA PHE A 10 -15.21 4.22 0.41
C PHE A 10 -15.02 5.26 -0.68
N GLY A 11 -15.86 5.27 -1.73
CA GLY A 11 -15.81 6.30 -2.76
C GLY A 11 -16.00 7.73 -2.22
N GLN A 12 -16.74 7.90 -1.12
CA GLN A 12 -16.91 9.18 -0.43
C GLN A 12 -15.75 9.49 0.53
N LEU A 13 -15.22 8.46 1.20
CA LEU A 13 -14.17 8.60 2.20
C LEU A 13 -12.78 8.75 1.59
N PHE A 14 -12.49 8.09 0.47
CA PHE A 14 -11.16 8.08 -0.15
C PHE A 14 -10.62 9.50 -0.46
N PRO A 15 -11.40 10.42 -1.06
CA PRO A 15 -10.95 11.80 -1.27
C PRO A 15 -10.71 12.58 0.02
N LEU A 16 -11.31 12.18 1.14
CA LEU A 16 -11.13 12.83 2.44
C LEU A 16 -9.88 12.28 3.15
N ILE A 17 -9.72 10.96 3.14
CA ILE A 17 -8.58 10.24 3.74
C ILE A 17 -7.28 10.63 3.02
N SER A 18 -7.28 10.65 1.69
CA SER A 18 -6.07 10.97 0.89
C SER A 18 -5.48 12.36 1.17
N LYS A 19 -6.26 13.33 1.65
CA LYS A 19 -5.78 14.69 2.02
C LYS A 19 -4.83 14.70 3.22
N TYR A 20 -4.78 13.61 3.97
CA TYR A 20 -3.89 13.45 5.12
C TYR A 20 -2.51 12.88 4.73
N TYR A 21 -2.33 12.52 3.45
CA TYR A 21 -1.02 12.16 2.91
C TYR A 21 -0.45 13.29 2.04
N SER A 22 0.44 14.10 2.61
CA SER A 22 1.26 15.06 1.86
C SER A 22 2.54 15.40 2.63
N LYS A 23 3.52 16.02 1.98
CA LYS A 23 4.80 16.41 2.61
C LYS A 23 4.64 17.35 3.82
N ASN A 24 3.56 18.12 3.87
CA ASN A 24 3.30 19.08 4.96
C ASN A 24 2.47 18.49 6.11
N ARG A 25 2.11 17.21 6.03
CA ARG A 25 1.34 16.51 7.07
C ARG A 25 2.27 15.90 8.12
N SER A 26 1.78 15.76 9.33
CA SER A 26 2.51 15.10 10.41
C SER A 26 2.81 13.65 10.06
N LEU A 27 3.88 13.10 10.64
CA LEU A 27 4.22 11.69 10.46
C LEU A 27 3.03 10.77 10.80
N SER A 28 2.36 11.03 11.92
CA SER A 28 1.19 10.25 12.35
C SER A 28 0.06 10.25 11.31
N GLU A 29 -0.24 11.40 10.70
CA GLU A 29 -1.24 11.48 9.61
C GLU A 29 -0.80 10.67 8.38
N ARG A 30 0.46 10.79 7.96
CA ARG A 30 0.98 10.07 6.79
C ARG A 30 0.96 8.55 7.01
N THR A 31 1.52 8.09 8.13
CA THR A 31 1.57 6.67 8.50
C THR A 31 0.17 6.08 8.64
N SER A 32 -0.75 6.80 9.31
CA SER A 32 -2.13 6.35 9.50
C SER A 32 -2.89 6.29 8.18
N THR A 33 -2.67 7.24 7.27
CA THR A 33 -3.35 7.28 5.96
C THR A 33 -2.96 6.08 5.10
N ILE A 34 -1.67 5.77 4.99
CA ILE A 34 -1.20 4.63 4.18
C ILE A 34 -1.55 3.30 4.86
N GLY A 35 -1.37 3.20 6.18
CA GLY A 35 -1.71 2.00 6.94
C GLY A 35 -3.20 1.67 6.86
N CYS A 36 -4.08 2.66 7.09
CA CYS A 36 -5.52 2.44 7.02
C CYS A 36 -5.98 2.05 5.61
N MET A 37 -5.29 2.52 4.57
CA MET A 37 -5.61 2.12 3.19
C MET A 37 -5.43 0.60 3.02
N GLY A 38 -4.33 0.02 3.52
CA GLY A 38 -4.11 -1.42 3.49
C GLY A 38 -5.18 -2.22 4.25
N GLU A 39 -5.60 -1.73 5.42
CA GLU A 39 -6.68 -2.35 6.21
C GLU A 39 -8.04 -2.26 5.51
N ILE A 40 -8.37 -1.11 4.92
CA ILE A 40 -9.60 -0.90 4.16
C ILE A 40 -9.65 -1.84 2.95
N ILE A 41 -8.56 -1.95 2.20
CA ILE A 41 -8.45 -2.89 1.06
C ILE A 41 -8.68 -4.32 1.53
N SER A 42 -8.02 -4.73 2.61
CA SER A 42 -8.15 -6.08 3.18
C SER A 42 -9.59 -6.39 3.62
N GLY A 43 -10.29 -5.40 4.17
CA GLY A 43 -11.69 -5.51 4.56
C GLY A 43 -12.67 -5.51 3.38
N MET A 44 -12.42 -4.70 2.35
CA MET A 44 -13.24 -4.58 1.15
C MET A 44 -13.07 -5.75 0.17
N LYS A 45 -11.88 -6.37 0.17
CA LYS A 45 -11.47 -7.36 -0.83
C LYS A 45 -11.68 -6.82 -2.25
N GLY A 46 -12.30 -7.61 -3.14
CA GLY A 46 -12.63 -7.20 -4.51
C GLY A 46 -13.48 -5.93 -4.64
N GLY A 47 -14.09 -5.44 -3.55
CA GLY A 47 -14.76 -4.13 -3.54
C GLY A 47 -13.83 -2.95 -3.85
N VAL A 48 -12.50 -3.13 -3.78
CA VAL A 48 -11.51 -2.09 -4.14
C VAL A 48 -11.36 -1.91 -5.66
N THR A 49 -11.74 -2.90 -6.48
CA THR A 49 -11.48 -2.93 -7.92
C THR A 49 -11.82 -1.61 -8.64
N PRO A 50 -12.97 -0.94 -8.39
CA PRO A 50 -13.32 0.33 -9.05
C PRO A 50 -12.40 1.51 -8.72
N PHE A 51 -11.60 1.42 -7.66
CA PHE A 51 -10.74 2.50 -7.14
C PHE A 51 -9.24 2.20 -7.31
N THR A 52 -8.91 1.14 -8.05
CA THR A 52 -7.55 0.60 -8.10
C THR A 52 -6.54 1.64 -8.53
N GLU A 53 -6.84 2.43 -9.56
CA GLU A 53 -5.91 3.43 -10.07
C GLU A 53 -5.63 4.54 -9.06
N GLU A 54 -6.66 5.10 -8.42
CA GLU A 54 -6.47 6.18 -7.46
C GLU A 54 -5.79 5.70 -6.18
N VAL A 55 -6.16 4.51 -5.70
CA VAL A 55 -5.53 3.87 -4.54
C VAL A 55 -4.07 3.52 -4.85
N PHE A 56 -3.79 2.99 -6.04
CA PHE A 56 -2.43 2.73 -6.52
C PHE A 56 -1.59 4.01 -6.52
N LYS A 57 -2.13 5.12 -7.07
CA LYS A 57 -1.43 6.41 -7.13
C LYS A 57 -1.13 6.97 -5.72
N LEU A 58 -2.04 6.79 -4.77
CA LEU A 58 -1.81 7.21 -3.38
C LEU A 58 -0.72 6.36 -2.71
N ILE A 59 -0.86 5.03 -2.75
CA ILE A 59 0.08 4.11 -2.09
C ILE A 59 1.49 4.25 -2.68
N SER A 60 1.60 4.42 -4.00
CA SER A 60 2.88 4.56 -4.69
C SER A 60 3.72 5.73 -4.20
N GLN A 61 3.11 6.81 -3.70
CA GLN A 61 3.84 7.93 -3.11
C GLN A 61 4.58 7.51 -1.83
N GLY A 62 3.96 6.61 -1.05
CA GLY A 62 4.49 6.06 0.19
C GLY A 62 5.77 5.23 0.01
N PHE A 63 6.07 4.73 -1.20
CA PHE A 63 7.34 4.02 -1.44
C PHE A 63 8.59 4.88 -1.26
N SER A 64 8.43 6.20 -1.39
CA SER A 64 9.52 7.16 -1.30
C SER A 64 9.44 8.05 -0.06
N ASP A 65 8.59 7.72 0.91
CA ASP A 65 8.48 8.50 2.14
C ASP A 65 9.81 8.46 2.92
N GLU A 66 10.12 9.56 3.59
CA GLU A 66 11.32 9.68 4.43
C GLU A 66 11.28 8.69 5.61
N ASP A 67 10.07 8.40 6.11
CA ASP A 67 9.89 7.58 7.28
C ASP A 67 9.77 6.07 6.91
N PRO A 68 10.55 5.19 7.55
CA PRO A 68 10.52 3.76 7.27
C PRO A 68 9.18 3.08 7.60
N GLU A 69 8.40 3.59 8.54
CA GLU A 69 7.10 3.04 8.90
C GLU A 69 6.06 3.31 7.79
N VAL A 70 6.07 4.51 7.21
CA VAL A 70 5.23 4.82 6.04
C VAL A 70 5.60 3.92 4.86
N ARG A 71 6.90 3.76 4.61
CA ARG A 71 7.42 2.87 3.55
C ARG A 71 6.97 1.41 3.76
N SER A 72 7.03 0.93 5.00
CA SER A 72 6.55 -0.39 5.39
C SER A 72 5.06 -0.56 5.10
N ASN A 73 4.23 0.41 5.50
CA ASN A 73 2.79 0.38 5.26
C ASN A 73 2.46 0.46 3.76
N ALA A 74 3.23 1.21 2.98
CA ALA A 74 3.04 1.31 1.53
C ALA A 74 3.28 -0.05 0.84
N ALA A 75 4.32 -0.78 1.25
CA ALA A 75 4.59 -2.12 0.75
C ALA A 75 3.46 -3.10 1.08
N PHE A 76 2.97 -3.08 2.32
CA PHE A 76 1.81 -3.88 2.73
C PHE A 76 0.56 -3.53 1.91
N ALA A 77 0.19 -2.25 1.86
CA ALA A 77 -1.01 -1.76 1.17
C ALA A 77 -0.97 -2.07 -0.33
N MET A 78 0.19 -1.93 -0.98
CA MET A 78 0.34 -2.29 -2.40
C MET A 78 0.14 -3.79 -2.61
N GLY A 79 0.73 -4.62 -1.75
CA GLY A 79 0.57 -6.07 -1.82
C GLY A 79 -0.89 -6.49 -1.75
N VAL A 80 -1.64 -5.97 -0.77
CA VAL A 80 -3.07 -6.31 -0.64
C VAL A 80 -3.92 -5.70 -1.77
N LEU A 81 -3.53 -4.56 -2.35
CA LEU A 81 -4.20 -4.03 -3.56
C LEU A 81 -4.07 -4.99 -4.74
N ILE A 82 -2.85 -5.48 -4.99
CA ILE A 82 -2.57 -6.46 -6.05
C ILE A 82 -3.34 -7.76 -5.84
N GLU A 83 -3.37 -8.25 -4.60
CA GLU A 83 -4.08 -9.47 -4.23
C GLU A 83 -5.59 -9.34 -4.49
N ASN A 84 -6.19 -8.24 -4.03
CA ASN A 84 -7.65 -8.11 -3.95
C ASN A 84 -8.29 -7.43 -5.16
N SER A 85 -7.58 -6.62 -5.94
CA SER A 85 -8.14 -6.01 -7.14
C SER A 85 -8.21 -7.00 -8.31
N ASP A 86 -9.27 -6.90 -9.11
CA ASP A 86 -9.40 -7.63 -10.38
C ASP A 86 -8.92 -6.81 -11.59
N MET A 87 -8.52 -5.55 -11.38
CA MET A 87 -7.92 -4.74 -12.43
C MET A 87 -6.49 -5.21 -12.71
N ASP A 88 -6.18 -5.47 -13.98
CA ASP A 88 -4.82 -5.82 -14.38
C ASP A 88 -3.88 -4.64 -14.22
N ILE A 89 -2.98 -4.75 -13.25
CA ILE A 89 -1.91 -3.78 -12.97
C ILE A 89 -0.52 -4.40 -13.18
N SER A 90 -0.42 -5.53 -13.89
CA SER A 90 0.85 -6.22 -14.19
C SER A 90 1.84 -5.32 -14.92
N GLY A 91 1.36 -4.38 -15.74
CA GLY A 91 2.16 -3.35 -16.40
C GLY A 91 2.95 -2.44 -15.44
N HIS A 92 2.55 -2.36 -14.17
CA HIS A 92 3.25 -1.58 -13.14
C HIS A 92 4.26 -2.38 -12.31
N TYR A 93 4.35 -3.70 -12.49
CA TYR A 93 5.14 -4.56 -11.59
C TYR A 93 6.62 -4.21 -11.59
N LEU A 94 7.19 -3.86 -12.75
CA LEU A 94 8.59 -3.43 -12.82
C LEU A 94 8.83 -2.15 -12.00
N THR A 95 7.88 -1.20 -12.03
CA THR A 95 7.94 0.03 -11.23
C THR A 95 7.85 -0.28 -9.74
N ILE A 96 6.92 -1.16 -9.33
CA ILE A 96 6.76 -1.58 -7.94
C ILE A 96 8.03 -2.29 -7.45
N LEU A 97 8.55 -3.25 -8.22
CA LEU A 97 9.78 -3.99 -7.89
C LEU A 97 11.00 -3.06 -7.79
N THR A 98 11.10 -2.07 -8.68
CA THR A 98 12.16 -1.06 -8.62
C THR A 98 12.07 -0.24 -7.33
N ALA A 99 10.85 0.15 -6.93
CA ALA A 99 10.61 0.89 -5.70
C ALA A 99 10.87 0.05 -4.43
N LEU A 100 10.56 -1.25 -4.46
CA LEU A 100 10.78 -2.17 -3.32
C LEU A 100 12.24 -2.64 -3.20
N ARG A 101 13.02 -2.66 -4.29
CA ARG A 101 14.40 -3.16 -4.29
C ARG A 101 15.26 -2.63 -3.12
N PRO A 102 15.26 -1.33 -2.77
CA PRO A 102 16.06 -0.81 -1.67
C PRO A 102 15.65 -1.39 -0.29
N TYR A 103 14.41 -1.85 -0.11
CA TYR A 103 13.92 -2.32 1.18
C TYR A 103 14.55 -3.65 1.59
N PHE A 104 15.08 -4.40 0.61
CA PHE A 104 15.79 -5.65 0.87
C PHE A 104 17.23 -5.44 1.37
N VAL A 105 17.73 -4.20 1.35
CA VAL A 105 19.05 -3.82 1.85
C VAL A 105 18.90 -3.14 3.20
N VAL A 106 18.84 -3.93 4.27
CA VAL A 106 18.73 -3.44 5.66
C VAL A 106 20.06 -3.62 6.37
N ALA A 107 20.63 -2.52 6.89
CA ALA A 107 21.88 -2.55 7.63
C ALA A 107 21.70 -3.17 9.03
N GLU A 108 22.78 -3.76 9.56
CA GLU A 108 22.81 -4.20 10.95
C GLU A 108 22.59 -3.01 11.90
N GLY A 109 21.72 -3.17 12.90
CA GLY A 109 21.34 -2.09 13.82
C GLY A 109 20.36 -1.05 13.25
N ALA A 110 19.81 -1.26 12.04
CA ALA A 110 18.77 -0.38 11.51
C ALA A 110 17.52 -0.34 12.42
N PRO A 111 16.71 0.73 12.37
CA PRO A 111 15.44 0.78 13.10
C PRO A 111 14.53 -0.39 12.72
N HIS A 112 13.77 -0.92 13.70
CA HIS A 112 12.84 -2.05 13.49
C HIS A 112 11.89 -1.84 12.31
N ALA A 113 11.45 -0.61 12.06
CA ALA A 113 10.59 -0.28 10.92
C ALA A 113 11.19 -0.63 9.55
N GLN A 114 12.52 -0.62 9.40
CA GLN A 114 13.17 -1.06 8.15
C GLN A 114 13.12 -2.57 7.95
N PHE A 115 13.22 -3.35 9.04
CA PHE A 115 13.01 -4.79 8.99
C PHE A 115 11.55 -5.12 8.64
N ASN A 116 10.60 -4.41 9.25
CA ASN A 116 9.18 -4.56 8.88
C ASN A 116 8.93 -4.19 7.41
N ALA A 117 9.59 -3.15 6.89
CA ALA A 117 9.49 -2.79 5.49
C ALA A 117 10.01 -3.88 4.56
N LYS A 118 11.10 -4.58 4.93
CA LYS A 118 11.63 -5.74 4.20
C LYS A 118 10.62 -6.90 4.20
N ASP A 119 10.02 -7.21 5.34
CA ASP A 119 9.03 -8.29 5.44
C ASP A 119 7.77 -7.97 4.62
N ASN A 120 7.28 -6.73 4.70
CA ASN A 120 6.14 -6.27 3.91
C ASN A 120 6.45 -6.20 2.40
N ALA A 121 7.67 -5.83 2.01
CA ALA A 121 8.12 -5.91 0.62
C ALA A 121 8.12 -7.36 0.13
N THR A 122 8.61 -8.30 0.94
CA THR A 122 8.57 -9.73 0.65
C THR A 122 7.12 -10.20 0.45
N GLY A 123 6.22 -9.81 1.36
CA GLY A 123 4.80 -10.12 1.26
C GLY A 123 4.10 -9.51 0.03
N CYS A 124 4.53 -8.32 -0.40
CA CYS A 124 4.04 -7.69 -1.62
C CYS A 124 4.49 -8.47 -2.86
N VAL A 125 5.77 -8.85 -2.93
CA VAL A 125 6.31 -9.68 -4.01
C VAL A 125 5.64 -11.05 -4.08
N ALA A 126 5.43 -11.70 -2.94
CA ALA A 126 4.72 -12.98 -2.90
C ALA A 126 3.29 -12.86 -3.49
N ARG A 127 2.54 -11.81 -3.15
CA ARG A 127 1.21 -11.55 -3.70
C ARG A 127 1.23 -11.25 -5.20
N MET A 128 2.24 -10.53 -5.69
CA MET A 128 2.44 -10.35 -7.14
C MET A 128 2.61 -11.69 -7.86
N LEU A 129 3.42 -12.58 -7.32
CA LEU A 129 3.65 -13.91 -7.90
C LEU A 129 2.38 -14.75 -7.90
N LEU A 130 1.66 -14.82 -6.78
CA LEU A 130 0.43 -15.60 -6.64
C LEU A 130 -0.72 -15.08 -7.50
N LYS A 131 -0.79 -13.78 -7.76
CA LYS A 131 -1.82 -13.20 -8.63
C LYS A 131 -1.65 -13.60 -10.10
N ASN A 132 -0.44 -14.01 -10.50
CA ASN A 132 -0.07 -14.32 -11.88
C ASN A 132 0.40 -15.77 -12.07
N SER A 133 0.10 -16.64 -11.10
CA SER A 133 0.39 -18.08 -11.17
C SER A 133 -0.76 -18.88 -11.76
#